data_AF-A0A3B8MW30-F1
#
_entry.id   AF-A0A3B8MW30-F1
#
_cell.length_a   1.000
_cell.length_b   1.000
_cell.length_c   1.000
_cell.angle_alpha   90.00
_cell.angle_beta   90.00
_cell.angle_gamma   90.00
#
_symmetry.space_group_name_H-M   'P 1'
#
loop_
_entity.id
_entity.type
_entity.pdbx_description
1 polymer ?
#
loop_
_entity_poly.entity_id
_entity_poly.type
_entity_poly.pdbx_seq_one_letter_code
_entity_poly.pdbx_strand_id
1 'polypeptide(L)' 'MDYVKKLYLYEKFKVKEYWIVNPISKNIFVYKLDEKGQYSEPEKYTIEDTIKVNIFKELEINIAKLIK' A
#
# COMPACT_ATOMS: atom_id res chain seq x y z
N MET A 1 1.77 10.16 -14.14
CA MET A 1 0.63 11.05 -13.87
C MET A 1 -0.47 10.38 -13.04
N ASP A 2 -0.82 9.10 -13.29
CA ASP A 2 -1.95 8.42 -12.62
C ASP A 2 -1.78 8.22 -11.10
N TYR A 3 -0.59 7.79 -10.64
CA TYR A 3 -0.34 7.49 -9.22
C TYR A 3 -0.54 8.69 -8.29
N VAL A 4 -0.11 9.89 -8.70
CA VAL A 4 -0.24 11.11 -7.89
C VAL A 4 -1.70 11.51 -7.72
N LYS A 5 -2.49 11.42 -8.80
CA LYS A 5 -3.92 11.75 -8.77
C LYS A 5 -4.70 10.79 -7.88
N LYS A 6 -4.43 9.48 -8.00
CA LYS A 6 -5.07 8.46 -7.15
C LYS A 6 -4.66 8.59 -5.70
N LEU A 7 -3.38 8.83 -5.41
CA LEU A 7 -2.89 9.06 -4.06
C LEU A 7 -3.66 10.21 -3.38
N TYR A 8 -3.74 11.37 -4.06
CA TYR A 8 -4.49 12.52 -3.57
C TYR A 8 -5.98 12.21 -3.36
N LEU A 9 -6.64 11.53 -4.31
CA LEU A 9 -8.05 11.18 -4.18
C LEU A 9 -8.30 10.21 -3.03
N TYR A 10 -7.48 9.17 -2.90
CA TYR A 10 -7.64 8.18 -1.85
C TYR A 10 -7.35 8.76 -0.45
N GLU A 11 -6.40 9.69 -0.34
CA GLU A 11 -6.19 10.46 0.89
C GLU A 11 -7.42 11.34 1.21
N LYS A 12 -7.90 12.08 0.21
CA LYS A 12 -9.07 12.96 0.35
C LYS A 12 -10.32 12.20 0.82
N PHE A 13 -10.52 10.98 0.32
CA PHE A 13 -11.61 10.10 0.71
C PHE A 13 -11.27 9.15 1.88
N LYS A 14 -10.13 9.37 2.57
CA LYS A 14 -9.74 8.69 3.81
C LYS A 14 -9.66 7.16 3.68
N VAL A 15 -9.15 6.68 2.55
CA VAL A 15 -8.76 5.28 2.40
C VAL A 15 -7.66 4.98 3.42
N LYS A 16 -7.87 3.97 4.27
CA LYS A 16 -6.97 3.70 5.40
C LYS A 16 -5.60 3.17 4.95
N GLU A 17 -5.59 2.37 3.89
CA GLU A 17 -4.37 1.82 3.30
C GLU A 17 -4.46 1.79 1.79
N TYR A 18 -3.40 2.23 1.13
CA TYR A 18 -3.28 2.22 -0.33
C TYR A 18 -1.97 1.58 -0.76
N TRP A 19 -2.09 0.47 -1.50
CA TRP A 19 -0.98 -0.38 -1.88
C TRP A 19 -0.73 -0.24 -3.38
N ILE A 20 0.48 0.18 -3.75
CA ILE A 20 0.94 0.23 -5.14
C ILE A 20 1.92 -0.91 -5.34
N VAL A 21 1.53 -1.90 -6.13
CA VAL A 21 2.38 -3.04 -6.50
C VAL A 21 2.95 -2.81 -7.88
N ASN A 22 4.28 -2.88 -8.02
CA ASN A 22 4.95 -2.93 -9.31
C ASN A 22 5.63 -4.30 -9.50
N PRO A 23 4.99 -5.22 -10.24
CA PRO A 23 5.52 -6.56 -10.47
C PRO A 23 6.82 -6.59 -11.27
N ILE A 24 7.01 -5.63 -12.20
CA ILE A 24 8.19 -5.58 -13.08
C ILE A 24 9.44 -5.25 -12.27
N SER A 25 9.37 -4.23 -11.42
CA SER A 25 10.47 -3.82 -10.55
C SER A 25 10.45 -4.49 -9.18
N LYS A 26 9.55 -5.48 -8.99
CA LYS A 26 9.41 -6.29 -7.77
C LYS A 26 9.30 -5.47 -6.47
N ASN A 27 8.66 -4.31 -6.49
CA ASN A 27 8.47 -3.48 -5.31
C ASN A 27 7.01 -3.15 -5.03
N ILE A 28 6.76 -2.86 -3.76
CA ILE A 28 5.46 -2.50 -3.23
C ILE A 28 5.64 -1.24 -2.39
N PHE A 29 4.77 -0.26 -2.61
CA PHE A 29 4.64 0.93 -1.77
C PHE A 29 3.32 0.85 -1.01
N VAL A 30 3.39 0.94 0.31
CA VAL A 30 2.20 0.93 1.19
C VAL A 30 2.07 2.29 1.84
N TYR A 31 1.01 3.01 1.46
CA TYR A 31 0.61 4.27 2.09
C TYR A 31 -0.42 3.99 3.18
N LYS A 32 -0.17 4.50 4.39
CA LYS A 32 -1.06 4.37 5.54
C LYS A 32 -1.57 5.74 5.92
N LEU A 33 -2.89 5.86 6.09
CA LEU A 33 -3.51 7.09 6.53
C LEU A 33 -3.22 7.28 8.01
N ASP A 34 -2.60 8.40 8.37
CA ASP A 34 -2.28 8.73 9.76
C ASP A 34 -3.51 9.25 10.52
N GLU A 35 -3.34 9.54 11.81
CA GLU A 35 -4.38 10.09 12.68
C GLU A 35 -4.86 11.49 12.23
N LYS A 36 -4.04 12.21 11.44
CA LYS A 36 -4.38 13.50 10.83
C LYS A 36 -5.11 13.34 9.50
N GLY A 37 -5.33 12.09 9.06
CA GLY A 37 -6.00 11.76 7.82
C GLY A 37 -5.15 12.07 6.58
N GLN A 38 -3.83 11.95 6.67
CA GLN A 38 -2.87 12.23 5.61
C GLN A 38 -1.96 11.01 5.37
N TYR A 39 -1.49 10.84 4.14
CA TYR A 39 -0.48 9.85 3.82
C TYR A 39 0.92 10.44 4.07
N SER A 40 1.76 9.64 4.74
CA SER A 40 3.18 9.93 4.90
C SER A 40 4.03 9.24 3.81
N GLU A 41 5.36 9.27 3.95
CA GLU A 41 6.24 8.47 3.11
C GLU A 41 5.81 6.99 3.16
N PRO A 42 5.67 6.32 2.00
CA PRO A 42 5.20 4.94 1.97
C PRO A 42 6.26 4.00 2.53
N GLU A 43 5.79 2.95 3.19
CA GLU A 43 6.64 1.82 3.49
C GLU A 43 6.95 1.07 2.19
N LYS A 44 8.21 0.64 2.05
CA LYS A 44 8.72 -0.02 0.84
C LYS A 44 8.99 -1.48 1.15
N TYR A 45 8.42 -2.35 0.34
CA TYR A 45 8.58 -3.79 0.43
C TYR A 45 8.90 -4.38 -0.94
N THR A 46 9.34 -5.62 -0.95
CA THR A 46 9.52 -6.46 -2.14
C THR A 46 8.32 -7.38 -2.32
N ILE A 47 8.15 -7.94 -3.52
CA ILE A 47 7.02 -8.86 -3.79
C ILE A 47 7.09 -10.16 -2.97
N GLU A 48 8.29 -10.52 -2.49
CA GLU A 48 8.55 -11.73 -1.73
C GLU A 48 8.20 -11.57 -0.24
N ASP A 49 8.11 -10.31 0.22
CA ASP A 49 7.79 -10.00 1.61
C ASP A 49 6.35 -10.41 1.96
N THR A 50 6.19 -10.83 3.22
CA THR A 50 4.87 -11.02 3.83
C THR A 50 4.57 -9.78 4.65
N ILE A 51 3.60 -9.00 4.19
CA ILE A 51 3.29 -7.68 4.74
C ILE A 51 2.02 -7.80 5.58
N LYS A 52 2.13 -7.41 6.86
CA LYS A 52 0.99 -7.35 7.77
C LYS A 52 0.13 -6.13 7.45
N VAL A 53 -1.18 -6.36 7.27
CA VAL A 53 -2.16 -5.29 7.05
C VAL A 53 -2.42 -4.59 8.39
N ASN A 54 -2.38 -3.27 8.42
CA ASN A 54 -2.55 -2.50 9.65
C ASN A 54 -4.04 -2.45 10.08
N ILE A 55 -4.96 -2.39 9.12
CA ILE A 55 -6.41 -2.33 9.39
C ILE A 55 -7.02 -3.65 9.87
N PHE A 56 -6.33 -4.78 9.72
CA PHE A 56 -6.80 -6.10 10.14
C PHE A 56 -5.73 -6.81 10.96
N LYS A 57 -6.02 -7.14 12.23
CA LYS A 57 -5.02 -7.66 13.17
C LYS A 57 -4.36 -8.98 12.74
N GLU A 58 -5.08 -9.79 11.98
CA GLU A 58 -4.72 -11.17 11.64
C GLU A 58 -4.51 -11.40 10.13
N LEU A 59 -4.51 -10.32 9.32
CA LEU A 59 -4.30 -10.43 7.88
C LEU A 59 -2.86 -10.12 7.51
N GLU A 60 -2.22 -11.09 6.87
CA GLU A 60 -0.91 -10.94 6.25
C GLU A 60 -1.01 -11.31 4.77
N ILE A 61 -0.38 -10.49 3.92
CA ILE A 61 -0.44 -10.65 2.47
C ILE A 61 0.97 -10.88 1.95
N ASN A 62 1.14 -11.97 1.20
CA ASN A 62 2.31 -12.20 0.38
C ASN A 62 1.92 -12.05 -1.10
N ILE A 63 2.40 -10.99 -1.74
CA ILE A 63 1.98 -10.63 -3.10
C ILE A 63 2.48 -11.64 -4.13
N ALA A 64 3.69 -12.21 -3.96
CA ALA A 64 4.19 -13.24 -4.86
C ALA A 64 3.26 -14.47 -4.94
N LYS A 65 2.48 -14.77 -3.89
CA LYS A 65 1.49 -15.86 -3.92
C LYS A 65 0.18 -15.51 -4.64
N LEU A 66 -0.08 -14.23 -4.91
CA LEU A 66 -1.30 -13.74 -5.56
C LEU A 66 -1.11 -13.51 -7.07
N ILE A 67 0.12 -13.24 -7.50
CA ILE A 67 0.47 -13.04 -8.92
C ILE A 67 0.88 -14.41 -9.47
N LYS A 68 -0.01 -15.02 -10.26
CA LYS A 68 0.23 -16.31 -10.94
C LYS A 68 0.89 -16.13 -12.30
#